data_AF-A0A415YH81-F1
#
_entry.id   AF-A0A415YH81-F1
#
_cell.length_a   1.000
_cell.length_b   1.000
_cell.length_c   1.000
_cell.angle_alpha   90.00
_cell.angle_beta   90.00
_cell.angle_gamma   90.00
#
_symmetry.space_group_name_H-M   'P 1'
#
loop_
_entity.id
_entity.type
_entity.pdbx_description
1 polymer ?
#
loop_
_entity_poly.entity_id
_entity_poly.type
_entity_poly.pdbx_seq_one_letter_code
_entity_poly.pdbx_strand_id
1 'polypeptide(L)'
;MKVQRKYLQLACLNLFLVMSVILCPHQTYAKGKKFKIYFTNAEKSIKLPLKSSQTLSVRYSKKKKASYKIKWESSNPKVVKVSKKGILTPKKTGKSVIRHVVRTKSGKVIAKKSIKVKVTPEIAIKAISCEEDAASATLIKYPNKYRWNISLKPANASLASVTFRSSNKSIATISKSGVITPLKEGNITMTAKYKKVILKRRFHVTIPLKKLTTKHPKISMPYGTFRTLSVNFKPWNASDKKLTWSTNNDTVAVVDENGHVTTRGVGVAVITATSIKNPSRKCNITITVTAENGLLSTEDLDYFDLKDGDRLMIIAHPDDDLLWGGGNMIQEIKELKETGNNYFVVCLTNGSYDSRARDFDSAMNDIGAKHVILRYPDLYRRHQVAWDPYTNYITQDIRRVMNYRNWSKIVTHNPDGEYGHQHHKKTDELVTAVSHENAEHYDKLYYFEKFYTQDAIPEGLAKLPSDVAQKKHALIFKNYFDRGAIRMYEYFNDYENWVKATDWQ
;
A
#
# COMPACT_ATOMS: atom_id res chain seq x y z
N MET A 1 -25.30 9.66 30.97
CA MET A 1 -26.10 8.41 31.01
C MET A 1 -25.23 7.26 30.54
N LYS A 2 -24.51 6.54 31.41
CA LYS A 2 -24.94 5.32 32.14
C LYS A 2 -25.73 4.34 31.25
N VAL A 3 -25.06 3.29 30.75
CA VAL A 3 -25.35 1.84 30.92
C VAL A 3 -24.07 1.09 30.45
N GLN A 4 -23.13 0.82 31.35
CA GLN A 4 -22.84 -0.49 31.98
C GLN A 4 -22.17 -1.57 31.09
N ARG A 5 -20.88 -1.78 31.39
CA ARG A 5 -20.22 -3.07 31.71
C ARG A 5 -20.74 -4.33 30.98
N LYS A 6 -19.89 -4.92 30.12
CA LYS A 6 -19.68 -6.38 30.06
C LYS A 6 -18.42 -6.74 29.25
N TYR A 7 -17.26 -6.37 29.78
CA TYR A 7 -15.98 -7.03 29.47
C TYR A 7 -15.64 -7.97 30.63
N LEU A 8 -16.30 -9.13 30.69
CA LEU A 8 -15.88 -10.33 31.44
C LEU A 8 -16.91 -11.44 31.20
N GLN A 9 -16.47 -12.70 31.13
CA GLN A 9 -17.21 -13.94 30.76
C GLN A 9 -17.21 -14.18 29.23
N LEU A 10 -16.77 -15.29 28.65
CA LEU A 10 -16.45 -16.63 29.15
C LEU A 10 -15.14 -17.12 28.51
N ALA A 11 -14.06 -17.23 29.28
CA ALA A 11 -13.04 -18.23 28.99
C ALA A 11 -13.56 -19.55 29.57
N CYS A 12 -14.21 -20.37 28.74
CA CYS A 12 -14.64 -21.72 29.10
C CYS A 12 -13.42 -22.59 29.37
N LEU A 13 -13.08 -22.58 30.66
CA LEU A 13 -12.30 -23.52 31.44
C LEU A 13 -12.55 -24.97 30.99
N ASN A 14 -11.67 -25.52 30.15
CA ASN A 14 -11.49 -26.96 30.04
C ASN A 14 -10.10 -27.34 30.56
N LEU A 15 -9.85 -26.89 31.78
CA LEU A 15 -8.95 -27.54 32.70
C LEU A 15 -9.86 -28.08 33.82
N PHE A 16 -10.17 -29.38 33.78
CA PHE A 16 -10.67 -30.07 34.96
C PHE A 16 -9.52 -30.20 35.98
N LEU A 17 -9.06 -29.05 36.46
CA LEU A 17 -8.28 -28.92 37.68
C LEU A 17 -9.27 -28.33 38.67
N VAL A 18 -9.92 -29.21 39.44
CA VAL A 18 -10.51 -28.80 40.71
C VAL A 18 -9.32 -28.44 41.62
N MET A 19 -8.73 -27.26 41.40
CA MET A 19 -8.04 -26.51 42.44
C MET A 19 -9.16 -25.89 43.28
N SER A 20 -9.78 -26.73 44.10
CA SER A 20 -10.36 -26.20 45.31
C SER A 20 -9.18 -25.71 46.15
N VAL A 21 -8.88 -24.42 46.05
CA VAL A 21 -8.19 -23.70 47.12
C VAL A 21 -9.14 -23.72 48.30
N ILE A 22 -9.16 -24.85 48.99
CA ILE A 22 -9.66 -24.93 50.36
C ILE A 22 -8.58 -24.18 51.14
N LEU A 23 -8.87 -22.92 51.51
CA LEU A 23 -8.30 -22.27 52.68
C LEU A 23 -8.05 -23.36 53.72
N CYS A 24 -6.78 -23.69 53.97
CA CYS A 24 -6.41 -24.76 54.88
C CYS A 24 -7.03 -24.41 56.23
N PRO A 25 -8.10 -25.09 56.70
CA PRO A 25 -8.46 -24.92 58.10
C PRO A 25 -7.32 -25.62 58.84
N HIS A 26 -6.66 -24.89 59.75
CA HIS A 26 -5.69 -25.46 60.68
C HIS A 26 -6.20 -26.84 61.12
N GLN A 27 -5.52 -27.90 60.69
CA GLN A 27 -5.92 -29.27 61.01
C GLN A 27 -5.66 -29.50 62.50
N THR A 28 -6.68 -29.25 63.32
CA THR A 28 -6.68 -29.66 64.72
C THR A 28 -6.79 -31.19 64.77
N TYR A 29 -5.66 -31.84 65.03
CA TYR A 29 -5.61 -33.30 65.17
C TYR A 29 -5.94 -33.67 66.62
N ALA A 30 -7.09 -34.29 66.86
CA ALA A 30 -7.44 -34.80 68.18
C ALA A 30 -6.44 -35.89 68.66
N LYS A 31 -5.85 -35.71 69.85
CA LYS A 31 -5.02 -36.74 70.53
C LYS A 31 -5.86 -38.00 70.77
N GLY A 32 -5.28 -39.18 70.54
CA GLY A 32 -5.90 -40.49 70.84
C GLY A 32 -6.63 -41.23 69.71
N LYS A 33 -6.95 -40.61 68.56
CA LYS A 33 -7.67 -41.32 67.47
C LYS A 33 -6.75 -42.19 66.56
N LYS A 34 -7.23 -43.39 66.20
CA LYS A 34 -6.58 -44.32 65.22
C LYS A 34 -6.29 -43.61 63.89
N PHE A 35 -5.18 -43.94 63.22
CA PHE A 35 -4.85 -43.39 61.89
C PHE A 35 -5.90 -43.89 60.87
N LYS A 36 -6.67 -43.00 60.26
CA LYS A 36 -7.74 -43.33 59.31
C LYS A 36 -7.49 -42.66 57.96
N ILE A 37 -7.97 -43.30 56.89
CA ILE A 37 -7.90 -42.81 55.51
C ILE A 37 -9.33 -42.53 55.04
N TYR A 38 -9.54 -41.38 54.43
CA TYR A 38 -10.79 -40.95 53.81
C TYR A 38 -10.55 -40.69 52.33
N PHE A 39 -11.47 -41.14 51.47
CA PHE A 39 -11.52 -40.69 50.10
C PHE A 39 -12.35 -39.41 50.06
N THR A 40 -11.80 -38.32 49.54
CA THR A 40 -12.42 -37.00 49.64
C THR A 40 -13.38 -36.70 48.49
N ASN A 41 -13.33 -37.49 47.43
CA ASN A 41 -14.13 -37.30 46.21
C ASN A 41 -14.86 -38.58 45.78
N ALA A 42 -15.02 -39.54 46.69
CA ALA A 42 -15.83 -40.73 46.47
C ALA A 42 -16.18 -41.40 47.81
N GLU A 43 -17.46 -41.65 48.07
CA GLU A 43 -17.90 -42.15 49.37
C GLU A 43 -18.14 -43.67 49.38
N LYS A 44 -19.05 -44.16 48.54
CA LYS A 44 -19.51 -45.56 48.54
C LYS A 44 -18.92 -46.40 47.40
N SER A 45 -18.95 -45.85 46.18
CA SER A 45 -18.42 -46.52 44.97
C SER A 45 -18.14 -45.51 43.87
N ILE A 46 -17.36 -45.91 42.87
CA ILE A 46 -17.07 -45.13 41.66
C ILE A 46 -17.64 -45.87 40.46
N LYS A 47 -18.44 -45.20 39.63
CA LYS A 47 -18.79 -45.66 38.28
C LYS A 47 -17.85 -44.94 37.30
N LEU A 48 -17.01 -45.68 36.61
CA LEU A 48 -15.95 -45.12 35.75
C LEU A 48 -16.13 -45.62 34.31
N PRO A 49 -16.60 -44.79 33.36
CA PRO A 49 -16.72 -45.19 31.97
C PRO A 49 -15.36 -45.52 31.33
N LEU A 50 -15.33 -46.44 30.36
CA LEU A 50 -14.14 -46.65 29.53
C LEU A 50 -13.71 -45.34 28.85
N LYS A 51 -12.38 -45.17 28.63
CA LYS A 51 -11.73 -43.97 28.07
C LYS A 51 -11.96 -42.65 28.84
N SER A 52 -12.47 -42.74 30.07
CA SER A 52 -12.44 -41.66 31.06
C SER A 52 -11.23 -41.81 31.99
N SER A 53 -11.00 -40.83 32.85
CA SER A 53 -10.10 -40.97 34.00
C SER A 53 -10.66 -40.21 35.19
N GLN A 54 -10.34 -40.67 36.40
CA GLN A 54 -10.68 -39.99 37.63
C GLN A 54 -9.51 -40.14 38.61
N THR A 55 -9.10 -39.04 39.24
CA THR A 55 -8.16 -39.11 40.37
C THR A 55 -8.90 -39.40 41.64
N LEU A 56 -8.49 -40.41 42.41
CA LEU A 56 -9.04 -40.70 43.72
C LEU A 56 -8.20 -40.01 44.79
N SER A 57 -8.77 -38.97 45.40
CA SER A 57 -8.07 -38.13 46.38
C SER A 57 -8.24 -38.66 47.79
N VAL A 58 -7.17 -38.58 48.60
CA VAL A 58 -7.15 -39.11 49.97
C VAL A 58 -6.86 -38.01 50.99
N ARG A 59 -7.54 -38.08 52.13
CA ARG A 59 -7.25 -37.31 53.35
C ARG A 59 -6.99 -38.27 54.50
N TYR A 60 -6.05 -37.91 55.37
CA TYR A 60 -5.73 -38.68 56.57
C TYR A 60 -6.32 -38.03 57.81
N SER A 61 -6.69 -38.82 58.82
CA SER A 61 -7.18 -38.28 60.12
C SER A 61 -6.09 -37.55 60.91
N LYS A 62 -4.81 -37.80 60.61
CA LYS A 62 -3.65 -37.14 61.21
C LYS A 62 -2.48 -37.02 60.24
N LYS A 63 -1.54 -36.11 60.52
CA LYS A 63 -0.34 -35.91 59.69
C LYS A 63 0.38 -37.25 59.53
N LYS A 64 0.66 -37.60 58.27
CA LYS A 64 1.39 -38.82 57.91
C LYS A 64 2.84 -38.67 58.38
N LYS A 65 3.39 -39.68 59.09
CA LYS A 65 4.82 -39.72 59.41
C LYS A 65 5.65 -39.94 58.14
N ALA A 66 6.82 -39.29 58.03
CA ALA A 66 7.72 -39.43 56.89
C ALA A 66 8.13 -40.89 56.63
N SER A 67 8.21 -41.70 57.69
CA SER A 67 8.55 -43.13 57.62
C SER A 67 7.48 -44.03 56.99
N TYR A 68 6.27 -43.54 56.73
CA TYR A 68 5.18 -44.38 56.21
C TYR A 68 5.25 -44.56 54.69
N LYS A 69 5.14 -45.81 54.24
CA LYS A 69 5.05 -46.18 52.81
C LYS A 69 3.59 -46.24 52.36
N ILE A 70 3.30 -45.67 51.19
CA ILE A 70 1.96 -45.67 50.57
C ILE A 70 1.95 -46.64 49.39
N LYS A 71 0.92 -47.47 49.31
CA LYS A 71 0.68 -48.34 48.16
C LYS A 71 -0.77 -48.22 47.70
N TRP A 72 -0.93 -48.02 46.40
CA TRP A 72 -2.19 -48.14 45.71
C TRP A 72 -2.26 -49.49 45.03
N GLU A 73 -3.39 -50.19 45.19
CA GLU A 73 -3.60 -51.51 44.62
C GLU A 73 -4.99 -51.59 43.98
N SER A 74 -5.08 -52.30 42.86
CA SER A 74 -6.36 -52.68 42.26
C SER A 74 -6.50 -54.18 42.39
N SER A 75 -7.64 -54.65 42.89
CA SER A 75 -7.92 -56.09 42.96
C SER A 75 -8.02 -56.73 41.57
N ASN A 76 -8.30 -55.93 40.55
CA ASN A 76 -8.26 -56.34 39.15
C ASN A 76 -7.65 -55.23 38.27
N PRO A 77 -6.32 -55.20 38.10
CA PRO A 77 -5.63 -54.24 37.24
C PRO A 77 -5.99 -54.36 35.74
N LYS A 78 -6.52 -55.51 35.30
CA LYS A 78 -7.05 -55.70 33.93
C LYS A 78 -8.38 -54.96 33.72
N VAL A 79 -9.13 -54.69 34.80
CA VAL A 79 -10.37 -53.88 34.76
C VAL A 79 -10.06 -52.39 34.96
N VAL A 80 -9.28 -52.02 35.98
CA VAL A 80 -8.86 -50.63 36.23
C VAL A 80 -7.50 -50.59 36.91
N LYS A 81 -6.57 -49.80 36.38
CA LYS A 81 -5.28 -49.52 37.01
C LYS A 81 -5.40 -48.30 37.91
N VAL A 82 -4.61 -48.24 38.98
CA VAL A 82 -4.44 -47.06 39.82
C VAL A 82 -2.97 -46.68 39.85
N SER A 83 -2.65 -45.41 39.57
CA SER A 83 -1.27 -44.92 39.61
C SER A 83 -0.81 -44.65 41.06
N LYS A 84 0.49 -44.40 41.26
CA LYS A 84 1.03 -43.96 42.57
C LYS A 84 0.38 -42.66 43.07
N LYS A 85 -0.13 -41.82 42.15
CA LYS A 85 -0.85 -40.57 42.45
C LYS A 85 -2.37 -40.75 42.61
N GLY A 86 -2.88 -41.99 42.58
CA GLY A 86 -4.31 -42.27 42.73
C GLY A 86 -5.14 -42.08 41.45
N ILE A 87 -4.51 -41.92 40.28
CA ILE A 87 -5.22 -41.78 39.00
C ILE A 87 -5.76 -43.15 38.58
N LEU A 88 -7.07 -43.25 38.42
CA LEU A 88 -7.77 -44.44 37.96
C LEU A 88 -7.84 -44.46 36.44
N THR A 89 -7.28 -45.50 35.83
CA THR A 89 -7.30 -45.72 34.37
C THR A 89 -8.11 -46.98 34.06
N PRO A 90 -9.34 -46.84 33.55
CA PRO A 90 -10.17 -47.99 33.18
C PRO A 90 -9.56 -48.70 31.96
N LYS A 91 -9.61 -50.04 31.96
CA LYS A 91 -9.02 -50.91 30.93
C LYS A 91 -10.04 -51.85 30.30
N LYS A 92 -10.94 -52.42 31.10
CA LYS A 92 -12.03 -53.30 30.64
C LYS A 92 -13.26 -53.09 31.50
N THR A 93 -14.46 -53.27 30.94
CA THR A 93 -15.70 -53.30 31.71
C THR A 93 -15.64 -54.37 32.80
N GLY A 94 -16.22 -54.08 33.96
CA GLY A 94 -16.20 -54.99 35.10
C GLY A 94 -16.18 -54.28 36.43
N LYS A 95 -15.94 -55.04 37.50
CA LYS A 95 -15.84 -54.52 38.87
C LYS A 95 -14.42 -54.75 39.38
N SER A 96 -13.87 -53.78 40.10
CA SER A 96 -12.61 -53.90 40.83
C SER A 96 -12.73 -53.17 42.18
N VAL A 97 -11.85 -53.48 43.12
CA VAL A 97 -11.70 -52.76 44.37
C VAL A 97 -10.36 -52.06 44.37
N ILE A 98 -10.38 -50.74 44.49
CA ILE A 98 -9.16 -49.94 44.66
C ILE A 98 -8.86 -49.83 46.14
N ARG A 99 -7.62 -50.11 46.53
CA ARG A 99 -7.14 -50.04 47.91
C ARG A 99 -6.02 -49.01 48.03
N HIS A 100 -6.14 -48.16 49.05
CA HIS A 100 -5.07 -47.30 49.53
C HIS A 100 -4.57 -47.88 50.85
N VAL A 101 -3.31 -48.26 50.90
CA VAL A 101 -2.70 -48.91 52.07
C VAL A 101 -1.50 -48.09 52.53
N VAL A 102 -1.49 -47.77 53.82
CA VAL A 102 -0.39 -47.08 54.50
C VAL A 102 0.30 -48.08 55.43
N ARG A 103 1.61 -48.24 55.29
CA ARG A 103 2.44 -49.19 56.06
C ARG A 103 3.61 -48.50 56.77
N THR A 104 4.11 -49.09 57.85
CA THR A 104 5.39 -48.70 58.47
C THR A 104 6.58 -49.04 57.55
N LYS A 105 7.79 -48.57 57.87
CA LYS A 105 9.02 -49.01 57.18
C LYS A 105 9.19 -50.54 57.22
N SER A 106 8.84 -51.16 58.36
CA SER A 106 8.86 -52.61 58.61
C SER A 106 7.71 -53.39 57.95
N GLY A 107 6.80 -52.73 57.20
CA GLY A 107 5.75 -53.41 56.43
C GLY A 107 4.41 -53.61 57.13
N LYS A 108 4.29 -53.29 58.44
CA LYS A 108 3.04 -53.37 59.21
C LYS A 108 1.98 -52.41 58.65
N VAL A 109 0.77 -52.90 58.39
CA VAL A 109 -0.35 -52.07 57.92
C VAL A 109 -0.83 -51.15 59.05
N ILE A 110 -0.78 -49.84 58.81
CA ILE A 110 -1.23 -48.79 59.73
C ILE A 110 -2.69 -48.48 59.47
N ALA A 111 -3.06 -48.35 58.20
CA ALA A 111 -4.43 -48.17 57.78
C ALA A 111 -4.63 -48.64 56.34
N LYS A 112 -5.82 -49.15 56.07
CA LYS A 112 -6.29 -49.50 54.72
C LYS A 112 -7.67 -48.90 54.51
N LYS A 113 -7.91 -48.34 53.32
CA LYS A 113 -9.26 -47.96 52.86
C LYS A 113 -9.45 -48.48 51.46
N SER A 114 -10.68 -48.86 51.14
CA SER A 114 -11.01 -49.47 49.86
C SER A 114 -12.32 -48.94 49.33
N ILE A 115 -12.42 -48.87 48.01
CA ILE A 115 -13.62 -48.43 47.31
C ILE A 115 -13.91 -49.35 46.13
N LYS A 116 -15.18 -49.68 45.95
CA LYS A 116 -15.65 -50.46 44.79
C LYS A 116 -15.67 -49.54 43.56
N VAL A 117 -15.04 -49.96 42.48
CA VAL A 117 -15.04 -49.28 41.19
C VAL A 117 -15.73 -50.20 40.17
N LYS A 118 -16.82 -49.72 39.57
CA LYS A 118 -17.48 -50.37 38.44
C LYS A 118 -17.05 -49.65 37.16
N VAL A 119 -16.28 -50.31 36.33
CA VAL A 119 -15.97 -49.82 35.00
C VAL A 119 -17.15 -50.11 34.08
N THR A 120 -17.76 -49.06 33.56
CA THR A 120 -18.92 -49.14 32.65
C THR A 120 -18.46 -48.98 31.20
N PRO A 121 -19.31 -49.32 30.21
CA PRO A 121 -19.05 -48.96 28.82
C PRO A 121 -18.75 -47.47 28.65
N GLU A 122 -18.10 -47.14 27.54
CA GLU A 122 -17.82 -45.76 27.14
C GLU A 122 -19.12 -44.93 27.05
N ILE A 123 -19.09 -43.67 27.49
CA ILE A 123 -20.23 -42.76 27.33
C ILE A 123 -20.41 -42.49 25.84
N ALA A 124 -21.55 -42.89 25.28
CA ALA A 124 -21.86 -42.60 23.89
C ALA A 124 -22.09 -41.10 23.68
N ILE A 125 -21.34 -40.51 22.75
CA ILE A 125 -21.56 -39.15 22.28
C ILE A 125 -22.83 -39.16 21.41
N LYS A 126 -23.84 -38.40 21.83
CA LYS A 126 -25.13 -38.26 21.13
C LYS A 126 -25.13 -37.07 20.17
N ALA A 127 -24.42 -36.00 20.50
CA ALA A 127 -24.27 -34.84 19.62
C ALA A 127 -22.87 -34.23 19.76
N ILE A 128 -22.37 -33.68 18.66
CA ILE A 128 -21.18 -32.83 18.59
C ILE A 128 -21.65 -31.49 18.04
N SER A 129 -21.32 -30.40 18.72
CA SER A 129 -21.70 -29.03 18.30
C SER A 129 -20.51 -28.08 18.46
N CYS A 130 -20.61 -26.90 17.85
CA CYS A 130 -19.72 -25.78 18.07
C CYS A 130 -20.55 -24.49 18.11
N GLU A 131 -20.01 -23.42 18.69
CA GLU A 131 -20.73 -22.14 18.84
C GLU A 131 -20.72 -21.32 17.55
N GLU A 132 -19.75 -21.55 16.66
CA GLU A 132 -19.64 -20.79 15.43
C GLU A 132 -20.77 -21.13 14.43
N ASP A 133 -21.40 -20.10 13.86
CA ASP A 133 -22.39 -20.23 12.78
C ASP A 133 -21.87 -21.13 11.65
N ALA A 134 -22.70 -22.05 11.15
CA ALA A 134 -22.33 -22.99 10.11
C ALA A 134 -22.27 -22.37 8.70
N ALA A 135 -22.87 -21.20 8.48
CA ALA A 135 -23.04 -20.60 7.15
C ALA A 135 -21.77 -19.92 6.61
N SER A 136 -21.07 -19.12 7.42
CA SER A 136 -19.83 -18.42 7.01
C SER A 136 -18.60 -19.32 7.12
N ALA A 137 -17.43 -19.02 6.55
CA ALA A 137 -16.19 -19.77 6.83
C ALA A 137 -15.40 -19.12 7.97
N THR A 138 -14.85 -19.90 8.89
CA THR A 138 -13.97 -19.37 9.95
C THR A 138 -12.58 -19.06 9.38
N LEU A 139 -12.11 -17.82 9.52
CA LEU A 139 -10.81 -17.39 9.00
C LEU A 139 -9.65 -17.83 9.90
N ILE A 140 -8.60 -18.40 9.29
CA ILE A 140 -7.34 -18.75 9.95
C ILE A 140 -6.21 -17.99 9.27
N LYS A 141 -5.45 -17.18 10.04
CA LYS A 141 -4.30 -16.43 9.52
C LYS A 141 -3.01 -17.23 9.73
N TYR A 142 -2.35 -17.64 8.65
CA TYR A 142 -1.04 -18.29 8.73
C TYR A 142 0.02 -17.34 9.36
N PRO A 143 0.92 -17.83 10.22
CA PRO A 143 1.12 -19.23 10.66
C PRO A 143 0.38 -19.60 11.96
N ASN A 144 -0.57 -18.78 12.41
CA ASN A 144 -1.21 -18.96 13.71
C ASN A 144 -2.10 -20.21 13.70
N LYS A 145 -1.86 -21.11 14.66
CA LYS A 145 -2.71 -22.28 14.89
C LYS A 145 -4.07 -21.85 15.43
N TYR A 146 -5.12 -22.57 15.05
CA TYR A 146 -6.49 -22.33 15.51
C TYR A 146 -6.98 -23.51 16.33
N ARG A 147 -7.61 -23.28 17.49
CA ARG A 147 -8.26 -24.35 18.27
C ARG A 147 -9.73 -24.42 17.89
N TRP A 148 -10.16 -25.52 17.28
CA TRP A 148 -11.57 -25.77 17.02
C TRP A 148 -12.25 -26.27 18.30
N ASN A 149 -12.99 -25.36 18.95
CA ASN A 149 -13.71 -25.65 20.18
C ASN A 149 -15.02 -26.38 19.85
N ILE A 150 -15.09 -27.67 20.17
CA ILE A 150 -16.31 -28.47 20.02
C ILE A 150 -16.86 -28.89 21.39
N SER A 151 -18.18 -28.93 21.49
CA SER A 151 -18.94 -29.36 22.66
C SER A 151 -19.60 -30.71 22.40
N LEU A 152 -19.63 -31.57 23.42
CA LEU A 152 -20.20 -32.92 23.35
C LEU A 152 -21.45 -33.02 24.21
N LYS A 153 -22.46 -33.76 23.75
CA LYS A 153 -23.59 -34.17 24.59
C LYS A 153 -23.60 -35.69 24.78
N PRO A 154 -23.65 -36.22 26.02
CA PRO A 154 -23.61 -35.47 27.29
C PRO A 154 -22.22 -34.82 27.55
N ALA A 155 -22.18 -33.76 28.35
CA ALA A 155 -20.98 -32.91 28.55
C ALA A 155 -19.79 -33.65 29.19
N ASN A 156 -20.04 -34.76 29.88
CA ASN A 156 -19.01 -35.60 30.49
C ASN A 156 -18.43 -36.67 29.54
N ALA A 157 -18.84 -36.68 28.27
CA ALA A 157 -18.26 -37.55 27.26
C ALA A 157 -16.80 -37.15 26.94
N SER A 158 -15.98 -38.12 26.55
CA SER A 158 -14.55 -37.91 26.31
C SER A 158 -14.25 -37.49 24.87
N LEU A 159 -13.55 -36.36 24.70
CA LEU A 159 -13.05 -35.91 23.39
C LEU A 159 -12.06 -36.90 22.75
N ALA A 160 -11.40 -37.74 23.55
CA ALA A 160 -10.44 -38.73 23.07
C ALA A 160 -11.06 -39.78 22.12
N SER A 161 -12.39 -39.86 22.09
CA SER A 161 -13.15 -40.76 21.21
C SER A 161 -13.56 -40.11 19.89
N VAL A 162 -13.38 -38.80 19.73
CA VAL A 162 -13.70 -38.07 18.50
C VAL A 162 -12.50 -38.13 17.56
N THR A 163 -12.75 -38.52 16.31
CA THR A 163 -11.75 -38.47 15.24
C THR A 163 -11.91 -37.17 14.46
N PHE A 164 -10.81 -36.43 14.33
CA PHE A 164 -10.73 -35.23 13.51
C PHE A 164 -10.12 -35.53 12.14
N ARG A 165 -10.68 -34.93 11.08
CA ARG A 165 -10.17 -35.04 9.71
C ARG A 165 -10.24 -33.70 8.99
N SER A 166 -9.18 -33.38 8.25
CA SER A 166 -9.18 -32.30 7.25
C SER A 166 -9.56 -32.86 5.89
N SER A 167 -10.36 -32.13 5.12
CA SER A 167 -10.70 -32.50 3.74
C SER A 167 -9.49 -32.42 2.79
N ASN A 168 -8.47 -31.62 3.11
CA ASN A 168 -7.22 -31.47 2.35
C ASN A 168 -6.07 -31.06 3.29
N LYS A 169 -5.21 -32.03 3.61
CA LYS A 169 -4.09 -31.83 4.54
C LYS A 169 -3.00 -30.90 4.00
N SER A 170 -2.94 -30.61 2.69
CA SER A 170 -1.98 -29.64 2.13
C SER A 170 -2.35 -28.17 2.45
N ILE A 171 -3.63 -27.90 2.72
CA ILE A 171 -4.12 -26.56 3.13
C ILE A 171 -4.00 -26.40 4.64
N ALA A 172 -4.51 -27.37 5.41
CA ALA A 172 -4.40 -27.37 6.86
C ALA A 172 -4.53 -28.78 7.44
N THR A 173 -3.81 -29.05 8.53
CA THR A 173 -3.93 -30.28 9.33
C THR A 173 -4.68 -30.01 10.62
N ILE A 174 -5.23 -31.05 11.25
CA ILE A 174 -5.88 -30.97 12.56
C ILE A 174 -5.38 -32.08 13.46
N SER A 175 -4.97 -31.73 14.68
CA SER A 175 -4.49 -32.68 15.69
C SER A 175 -5.64 -33.45 16.35
N LYS A 176 -5.32 -34.53 17.07
CA LYS A 176 -6.29 -35.29 17.88
C LYS A 176 -6.99 -34.45 18.96
N SER A 177 -6.44 -33.29 19.31
CA SER A 177 -6.98 -32.36 20.31
C SER A 177 -7.79 -31.20 19.70
N GLY A 178 -8.06 -31.23 18.39
CA GLY A 178 -8.83 -30.18 17.70
C GLY A 178 -8.02 -28.93 17.32
N VAL A 179 -6.68 -28.94 17.45
CA VAL A 179 -5.83 -27.82 17.02
C VAL A 179 -5.51 -27.94 15.52
N ILE A 180 -5.94 -26.95 14.75
CA ILE A 180 -5.72 -26.77 13.32
C ILE A 180 -4.39 -26.05 13.10
N THR A 181 -3.54 -26.58 12.22
CA THR A 181 -2.30 -25.95 11.77
C THR A 181 -2.44 -25.57 10.30
N PRO A 182 -2.48 -24.26 9.95
CA PRO A 182 -2.55 -23.80 8.57
C PRO A 182 -1.21 -24.01 7.85
N LEU A 183 -1.27 -24.35 6.55
CA LEU A 183 -0.09 -24.64 5.73
C LEU A 183 -0.09 -23.85 4.41
N LYS A 184 -1.23 -23.86 3.71
CA LYS A 184 -1.42 -23.16 2.43
C LYS A 184 -2.74 -22.40 2.46
N GLU A 185 -2.83 -21.32 1.70
CA GLU A 185 -4.09 -20.65 1.46
C GLU A 185 -5.13 -21.62 0.89
N GLY A 186 -6.38 -21.45 1.32
CA GLY A 186 -7.52 -22.10 0.69
C GLY A 186 -8.67 -22.40 1.62
N ASN A 187 -9.78 -22.80 1.01
CA ASN A 187 -10.96 -23.29 1.71
C ASN A 187 -10.76 -24.74 2.15
N ILE A 188 -11.16 -25.05 3.37
CA ILE A 188 -11.05 -26.39 3.93
C ILE A 188 -12.28 -26.74 4.76
N THR A 189 -12.66 -28.01 4.79
CA THR A 189 -13.69 -28.50 5.71
C THR A 189 -13.05 -29.44 6.73
N MET A 190 -13.21 -29.11 8.01
CA MET A 190 -12.84 -30.00 9.11
C MET A 190 -14.04 -30.84 9.51
N THR A 191 -13.80 -32.09 9.85
CA THR A 191 -14.81 -33.04 10.31
C THR A 191 -14.44 -33.56 11.68
N ALA A 192 -15.36 -33.48 12.64
CA ALA A 192 -15.31 -34.17 13.92
C ALA A 192 -16.34 -35.30 13.89
N LYS A 193 -15.89 -36.55 14.07
CA LYS A 193 -16.74 -37.74 13.95
C LYS A 193 -16.64 -38.63 15.18
N TYR A 194 -17.79 -39.12 15.63
CA TYR A 194 -17.92 -40.25 16.55
C TYR A 194 -19.02 -41.18 16.04
N LYS A 195 -18.66 -42.39 15.60
CA LYS A 195 -19.60 -43.34 14.97
C LYS A 195 -20.42 -42.66 13.86
N LYS A 196 -21.74 -42.58 13.99
CA LYS A 196 -22.66 -41.93 13.04
C LYS A 196 -22.85 -40.42 13.31
N VAL A 197 -22.35 -39.90 14.43
CA VAL A 197 -22.44 -38.47 14.78
C VAL A 197 -21.30 -37.72 14.10
N ILE A 198 -21.64 -36.73 13.27
CA ILE A 198 -20.69 -36.00 12.44
C ILE A 198 -20.97 -34.50 12.56
N LEU A 199 -19.94 -33.72 12.87
CA LEU A 199 -19.93 -32.27 12.74
C LEU A 199 -18.93 -31.90 11.64
N LYS A 200 -19.37 -31.12 10.66
CA LYS A 200 -18.50 -30.55 9.62
C LYS A 200 -18.48 -29.04 9.77
N ARG A 201 -17.31 -28.43 9.56
CA ARG A 201 -17.18 -26.98 9.58
C ARG A 201 -16.19 -26.47 8.52
N ARG A 202 -16.56 -25.39 7.83
CA ARG A 202 -15.71 -24.73 6.83
C ARG A 202 -14.70 -23.78 7.47
N PHE A 203 -13.48 -23.75 7.00
CA PHE A 203 -12.45 -22.79 7.38
C PHE A 203 -11.81 -22.24 6.12
N HIS A 204 -11.27 -21.03 6.20
CA HIS A 204 -10.52 -20.42 5.12
C HIS A 204 -9.17 -19.94 5.63
N VAL A 205 -8.10 -20.53 5.11
CA VAL A 205 -6.72 -20.15 5.46
C VAL A 205 -6.30 -18.98 4.59
N THR A 206 -5.80 -17.93 5.24
CA THR A 206 -5.23 -16.75 4.58
C THR A 206 -3.77 -16.56 4.97
N ILE A 207 -2.95 -16.10 4.03
CA ILE A 207 -1.55 -15.77 4.23
C ILE A 207 -1.40 -14.25 4.12
N PRO A 208 -1.16 -13.53 5.24
CA PRO A 208 -1.07 -12.08 5.21
C PRO A 208 0.19 -11.61 4.49
N LEU A 209 0.04 -10.61 3.63
CA LEU A 209 1.17 -9.90 3.04
C LEU A 209 1.94 -9.15 4.14
N LYS A 210 3.24 -9.41 4.24
CA LYS A 210 4.12 -8.77 5.22
C LYS A 210 4.89 -7.60 4.63
N LYS A 211 5.32 -7.69 3.37
CA LYS A 211 6.14 -6.66 2.72
C LYS A 211 6.00 -6.72 1.19
N LEU A 212 6.09 -5.57 0.54
CA LEU A 212 6.33 -5.42 -0.91
C LEU A 212 7.78 -4.98 -1.13
N THR A 213 8.43 -5.50 -2.17
CA THR A 213 9.83 -5.18 -2.50
C THR A 213 10.04 -5.14 -3.99
N THR A 214 10.92 -4.29 -4.50
CA THR A 214 11.35 -4.27 -5.90
C THR A 214 12.83 -4.68 -6.00
N LYS A 215 13.25 -5.23 -7.15
CA LYS A 215 14.67 -5.38 -7.49
C LYS A 215 15.27 -4.08 -8.05
N HIS A 216 14.43 -3.18 -8.55
CA HIS A 216 14.82 -1.93 -9.18
C HIS A 216 14.16 -0.76 -8.43
N PRO A 217 14.73 -0.31 -7.30
CA PRO A 217 14.20 0.80 -6.52
C PRO A 217 14.44 2.17 -7.19
N LYS A 218 15.37 2.23 -8.13
CA LYS A 218 15.68 3.38 -8.98
C LYS A 218 15.78 2.91 -10.42
N ILE A 219 15.17 3.64 -11.34
CA ILE A 219 15.15 3.33 -12.78
C ILE A 219 15.37 4.65 -13.53
N SER A 220 16.31 4.66 -14.48
CA SER A 220 16.44 5.73 -15.47
C SER A 220 15.68 5.34 -16.74
N MET A 221 14.93 6.26 -17.32
CA MET A 221 14.14 6.06 -18.54
C MET A 221 14.34 7.24 -19.49
N PRO A 222 14.58 7.01 -20.79
CA PRO A 222 14.51 8.09 -21.77
C PRO A 222 13.09 8.66 -21.86
N TYR A 223 12.96 9.95 -22.17
CA TYR A 223 11.70 10.57 -22.52
C TYR A 223 11.03 9.86 -23.72
N GLY A 224 9.69 9.86 -23.75
CA GLY A 224 8.90 9.17 -24.77
C GLY A 224 8.81 7.64 -24.61
N THR A 225 9.39 7.06 -23.55
CA THR A 225 9.39 5.61 -23.34
C THR A 225 8.40 5.15 -22.27
N PHE A 226 8.19 3.83 -22.21
CA PHE A 226 7.32 3.20 -21.23
C PHE A 226 7.95 1.93 -20.65
N ARG A 227 7.51 1.54 -19.45
CA ARG A 227 7.95 0.31 -18.78
C ARG A 227 6.92 -0.18 -17.76
N THR A 228 6.63 -1.47 -17.76
CA THR A 228 5.87 -2.10 -16.67
C THR A 228 6.76 -2.40 -15.47
N LEU A 229 6.37 -1.89 -14.30
CA LEU A 229 7.06 -2.12 -13.03
C LEU A 229 6.70 -3.49 -12.45
N SER A 230 7.66 -4.13 -11.77
CA SER A 230 7.44 -5.39 -11.08
C SER A 230 7.76 -5.26 -9.60
N VAL A 231 6.83 -5.72 -8.75
CA VAL A 231 7.02 -5.84 -7.30
C VAL A 231 6.89 -7.29 -6.85
N ASN A 232 7.68 -7.64 -5.85
CA ASN A 232 7.71 -8.95 -5.21
C ASN A 232 6.94 -8.91 -3.90
N PHE A 233 6.07 -9.90 -3.70
CA PHE A 233 5.30 -10.09 -2.48
C PHE A 233 6.11 -10.91 -1.48
N LYS A 234 6.13 -10.50 -0.21
CA LYS A 234 6.75 -11.26 0.89
C LYS A 234 5.70 -11.52 1.99
N PRO A 235 5.38 -12.79 2.29
CA PRO A 235 5.82 -13.99 1.57
C PRO A 235 5.25 -14.02 0.13
N TRP A 236 5.91 -14.76 -0.77
CA TRP A 236 5.54 -14.82 -2.20
C TRP A 236 4.16 -15.44 -2.44
N ASN A 237 3.67 -16.22 -1.48
CA ASN A 237 2.36 -16.87 -1.48
C ASN A 237 1.34 -16.13 -0.60
N ALA A 238 1.51 -14.83 -0.36
CA ALA A 238 0.46 -14.02 0.26
C ALA A 238 -0.86 -14.14 -0.51
N SER A 239 -1.97 -14.21 0.21
CA SER A 239 -3.29 -14.53 -0.37
C SER A 239 -3.92 -13.38 -1.12
N ASP A 240 -3.63 -12.14 -0.70
CA ASP A 240 -4.08 -10.95 -1.42
C ASP A 240 -2.86 -10.23 -1.99
N LYS A 241 -2.87 -10.08 -3.32
CA LYS A 241 -1.81 -9.46 -4.10
C LYS A 241 -2.30 -8.28 -4.93
N LYS A 242 -3.54 -7.82 -4.70
CA LYS A 242 -4.07 -6.66 -5.42
C LYS A 242 -3.36 -5.39 -4.96
N LEU A 243 -3.00 -4.56 -5.93
CA LEU A 243 -2.27 -3.32 -5.73
C LEU A 243 -3.04 -2.15 -6.31
N THR A 244 -2.81 -0.97 -5.75
CA THR A 244 -3.03 0.31 -6.43
C THR A 244 -1.68 0.96 -6.68
N TRP A 245 -1.61 1.73 -7.76
CA TRP A 245 -0.42 2.48 -8.16
C TRP A 245 -0.70 3.98 -8.09
N SER A 246 0.34 4.76 -7.88
CA SER A 246 0.27 6.22 -7.84
C SER A 246 1.64 6.82 -8.16
N THR A 247 1.64 8.04 -8.69
CA THR A 247 2.84 8.87 -8.88
C THR A 247 2.77 10.09 -7.97
N ASN A 248 3.91 10.59 -7.51
CA ASN A 248 3.99 11.89 -6.83
C ASN A 248 4.24 13.07 -7.79
N ASN A 249 4.45 12.79 -9.08
CA ASN A 249 4.77 13.76 -10.11
C ASN A 249 4.33 13.23 -11.49
N ASP A 250 3.08 13.50 -11.86
CA ASP A 250 2.47 13.05 -13.11
C ASP A 250 2.94 13.84 -14.34
N THR A 251 3.54 15.03 -14.16
CA THR A 251 4.17 15.77 -15.26
C THR A 251 5.45 15.10 -15.76
N VAL A 252 6.10 14.29 -14.91
CA VAL A 252 7.30 13.51 -15.25
C VAL A 252 6.95 12.09 -15.68
N ALA A 253 6.13 11.37 -14.90
CA ALA A 253 5.73 10.00 -15.24
C ALA A 253 4.37 9.63 -14.62
N VAL A 254 3.53 8.99 -15.43
CA VAL A 254 2.23 8.44 -15.02
C VAL A 254 2.31 6.93 -14.91
N VAL A 255 1.44 6.33 -14.10
CA VAL A 255 1.35 4.89 -13.91
C VAL A 255 -0.11 4.45 -13.97
N ASP A 256 -0.40 3.38 -14.72
CA ASP A 256 -1.75 2.80 -14.80
C ASP A 256 -2.03 1.80 -13.65
N GLU A 257 -3.21 1.20 -13.66
CA GLU A 257 -3.63 0.20 -12.68
C GLU A 257 -2.81 -1.11 -12.71
N ASN A 258 -2.14 -1.39 -13.82
CA ASN A 258 -1.30 -2.57 -14.04
C ASN A 258 0.17 -2.32 -13.70
N GLY A 259 0.53 -1.09 -13.32
CA GLY A 259 1.92 -0.70 -13.05
C GLY A 259 2.71 -0.38 -14.31
N HIS A 260 2.03 -0.13 -15.43
CA HIS A 260 2.63 0.38 -16.66
C HIS A 260 2.92 1.87 -16.50
N VAL A 261 4.21 2.23 -16.55
CA VAL A 261 4.69 3.60 -16.40
C VAL A 261 5.00 4.18 -17.76
N THR A 262 4.46 5.35 -18.06
CA THR A 262 4.75 6.14 -19.27
C THR A 262 5.40 7.46 -18.87
N THR A 263 6.54 7.79 -19.48
CA THR A 263 7.21 9.08 -19.24
C THR A 263 6.46 10.20 -19.93
N ARG A 264 6.35 11.37 -19.29
CA ARG A 264 5.65 12.57 -19.81
C ARG A 264 6.52 13.83 -19.85
N GLY A 265 7.65 13.86 -19.15
CA GLY A 265 8.58 14.97 -19.11
C GLY A 265 9.87 14.59 -18.38
N VAL A 266 10.94 15.36 -18.56
CA VAL A 266 12.22 15.14 -17.85
C VAL A 266 12.11 15.46 -16.36
N GLY A 267 12.90 14.78 -15.54
CA GLY A 267 12.93 15.02 -14.09
C GLY A 267 12.77 13.75 -13.27
N VAL A 268 12.23 13.88 -12.06
CA VAL A 268 12.10 12.76 -11.12
C VAL A 268 10.65 12.57 -10.65
N ALA A 269 10.20 11.32 -10.69
CA ALA A 269 8.94 10.86 -10.13
C ALA A 269 9.16 9.66 -9.22
N VAL A 270 8.30 9.49 -8.22
CA VAL A 270 8.26 8.34 -7.32
C VAL A 270 6.93 7.62 -7.53
N ILE A 271 7.03 6.44 -8.11
CA ILE A 271 5.90 5.54 -8.31
C ILE A 271 5.73 4.65 -7.08
N THR A 272 4.53 4.60 -6.52
CA THR A 272 4.20 3.88 -5.29
C THR A 272 3.18 2.78 -5.57
N ALA A 273 3.60 1.52 -5.40
CA ALA A 273 2.70 0.37 -5.33
C ALA A 273 2.19 0.19 -3.90
N THR A 274 0.87 0.15 -3.70
CA THR A 274 0.21 0.00 -2.39
C THR A 274 -0.69 -1.21 -2.37
N SER A 275 -0.61 -2.05 -1.33
CA SER A 275 -1.58 -3.15 -1.17
C SER A 275 -2.96 -2.61 -0.83
N ILE A 276 -3.98 -3.04 -1.59
CA ILE A 276 -5.38 -2.64 -1.34
C ILE A 276 -5.85 -3.09 0.04
N LYS A 277 -5.57 -4.35 0.40
CA LYS A 277 -6.01 -4.94 1.67
C LYS A 277 -5.27 -4.40 2.89
N ASN A 278 -4.03 -3.94 2.71
CA ASN A 278 -3.24 -3.36 3.80
C ASN A 278 -2.41 -2.18 3.27
N PRO A 279 -2.97 -0.96 3.28
CA PRO A 279 -2.28 0.23 2.78
C PRO A 279 -0.96 0.57 3.47
N SER A 280 -0.65 0.00 4.65
CA SER A 280 0.67 0.13 5.27
C SER A 280 1.78 -0.66 4.54
N ARG A 281 1.42 -1.53 3.60
CA ARG A 281 2.35 -2.27 2.75
C ARG A 281 2.48 -1.55 1.42
N LYS A 282 3.58 -0.83 1.26
CA LYS A 282 3.91 -0.07 0.06
C LYS A 282 5.32 -0.39 -0.43
N CYS A 283 5.56 -0.12 -1.71
CA CYS A 283 6.88 -0.15 -2.33
C CYS A 283 7.02 1.08 -3.23
N ASN A 284 8.07 1.88 -2.98
CA ASN A 284 8.37 3.07 -3.77
C ASN A 284 9.46 2.75 -4.79
N ILE A 285 9.31 3.26 -6.00
CA ILE A 285 10.25 3.13 -7.12
C ILE A 285 10.50 4.53 -7.65
N THR A 286 11.75 4.98 -7.63
CA THR A 286 12.14 6.28 -8.19
C THR A 286 12.39 6.12 -9.69
N ILE A 287 11.71 6.93 -10.49
CA ILE A 287 11.89 7.05 -11.93
C ILE A 287 12.59 8.38 -12.20
N THR A 288 13.73 8.32 -12.86
CA THR A 288 14.44 9.49 -13.39
C THR A 288 14.27 9.48 -14.90
N VAL A 289 13.68 10.53 -15.44
CA VAL A 289 13.46 10.69 -16.89
C VAL A 289 14.51 11.63 -17.45
N THR A 290 15.24 11.19 -18.47
CA THR A 290 16.30 11.95 -19.15
C THR A 290 15.96 12.15 -20.62
N ALA A 291 16.52 13.20 -21.22
CA ALA A 291 16.37 13.50 -22.64
C ALA A 291 17.73 13.87 -23.21
N GLU A 292 18.61 12.87 -23.41
CA GLU A 292 20.02 13.08 -23.76
C GLU A 292 20.24 13.97 -25.00
N ASN A 293 19.23 14.03 -25.88
CA ASN A 293 19.21 14.85 -27.10
C ASN A 293 18.11 15.92 -27.10
N GLY A 294 17.55 16.30 -25.95
CA GLY A 294 16.38 17.17 -25.87
C GLY A 294 15.07 16.43 -26.11
N LEU A 295 13.95 17.15 -26.07
CA LEU A 295 12.58 16.64 -26.19
C LEU A 295 12.07 16.64 -27.64
N LEU A 296 12.75 17.31 -28.56
CA LEU A 296 12.34 17.48 -29.94
C LEU A 296 13.35 16.83 -30.89
N SER A 297 12.90 15.97 -31.80
CA SER A 297 13.75 15.41 -32.86
C SER A 297 13.69 16.24 -34.15
N THR A 298 14.58 15.95 -35.10
CA THR A 298 14.50 16.57 -36.43
C THR A 298 13.27 16.07 -37.19
N GLU A 299 12.93 14.80 -36.99
CA GLU A 299 11.73 14.17 -37.57
C GLU A 299 10.44 14.82 -37.06
N ASP A 300 10.40 15.26 -35.79
CA ASP A 300 9.28 16.04 -35.26
C ASP A 300 9.17 17.40 -35.95
N LEU A 301 10.29 18.02 -36.32
CA LEU A 301 10.31 19.31 -37.02
C LEU A 301 9.86 19.18 -38.48
N ASP A 302 10.16 18.06 -39.14
CA ASP A 302 9.74 17.77 -40.52
C ASP A 302 8.21 17.77 -40.66
N TYR A 303 7.47 17.41 -39.60
CA TYR A 303 5.99 17.45 -39.58
C TYR A 303 5.43 18.85 -39.89
N PHE A 304 6.14 19.89 -39.48
CA PHE A 304 5.66 21.26 -39.62
C PHE A 304 5.88 21.83 -41.02
N ASP A 305 6.59 21.18 -41.95
CA ASP A 305 6.83 21.73 -43.30
C ASP A 305 7.37 23.18 -43.27
N LEU A 306 8.41 23.39 -42.46
CA LEU A 306 9.08 24.68 -42.30
C LEU A 306 10.10 24.87 -43.43
N LYS A 307 10.32 26.11 -43.85
CA LYS A 307 11.26 26.46 -44.93
C LYS A 307 12.12 27.68 -44.59
N ASP A 308 13.19 27.86 -45.36
CA ASP A 308 14.04 29.04 -45.25
C ASP A 308 13.21 30.31 -45.53
N GLY A 309 13.48 31.36 -44.75
CA GLY A 309 12.71 32.60 -44.77
C GLY A 309 11.49 32.61 -43.85
N ASP A 310 11.11 31.48 -43.23
CA ASP A 310 10.13 31.45 -42.14
C ASP A 310 10.65 32.27 -40.93
N ARG A 311 9.74 32.64 -40.02
CA ARG A 311 10.08 33.35 -38.76
C ARG A 311 9.90 32.42 -37.56
N LEU A 312 10.76 32.59 -36.56
CA LEU A 312 10.80 31.77 -35.35
C LEU A 312 10.56 32.63 -34.12
N MET A 313 9.73 32.13 -33.20
CA MET A 313 9.63 32.64 -31.83
C MET A 313 9.85 31.50 -30.83
N ILE A 314 10.65 31.75 -29.80
CA ILE A 314 10.91 30.81 -28.69
C ILE A 314 10.49 31.49 -27.38
N ILE A 315 9.54 30.88 -26.68
CA ILE A 315 8.97 31.40 -25.43
C ILE A 315 9.04 30.37 -24.29
N ALA A 316 8.93 30.85 -23.05
CA ALA A 316 8.97 30.00 -21.86
C ALA A 316 7.62 29.30 -21.58
N HIS A 317 6.51 30.03 -21.60
CA HIS A 317 5.20 29.50 -21.20
C HIS A 317 4.05 29.84 -22.17
N PRO A 318 2.96 29.07 -22.14
CA PRO A 318 1.71 29.40 -22.84
C PRO A 318 1.05 30.66 -22.31
N ASP A 319 0.88 31.68 -23.13
CA ASP A 319 0.45 33.06 -22.83
C ASP A 319 1.53 34.09 -23.18
N ASP A 320 2.82 33.75 -23.06
CA ASP A 320 3.92 34.64 -23.44
C ASP A 320 3.87 35.02 -24.94
N ASP A 321 3.40 34.09 -25.78
CA ASP A 321 3.17 34.27 -27.21
C ASP A 321 2.28 35.47 -27.52
N LEU A 322 1.08 35.50 -26.93
CA LEU A 322 0.13 36.57 -27.18
C LEU A 322 0.33 37.77 -26.25
N LEU A 323 0.84 37.59 -25.03
CA LEU A 323 1.02 38.68 -24.07
C LEU A 323 2.12 39.65 -24.55
N TRP A 324 3.28 39.11 -24.95
CA TRP A 324 4.47 39.89 -25.30
C TRP A 324 4.72 40.01 -26.80
N GLY A 325 4.14 39.10 -27.59
CA GLY A 325 4.43 39.02 -29.03
C GLY A 325 3.23 39.02 -29.96
N GLY A 326 2.01 39.05 -29.45
CA GLY A 326 0.80 38.82 -30.24
C GLY A 326 0.56 39.89 -31.29
N GLY A 327 0.78 41.16 -30.95
CA GLY A 327 0.55 42.30 -31.84
C GLY A 327 1.50 42.32 -33.04
N ASN A 328 2.79 42.12 -32.80
CA ASN A 328 3.78 41.96 -33.86
C ASN A 328 3.46 40.71 -34.70
N MET A 329 3.24 39.55 -34.06
CA MET A 329 2.94 38.30 -34.76
C MET A 329 1.72 38.41 -35.69
N ILE A 330 0.65 39.11 -35.28
CA ILE A 330 -0.54 39.37 -36.13
C ILE A 330 -0.15 40.08 -37.44
N GLN A 331 0.70 41.10 -37.34
CA GLN A 331 1.14 41.89 -38.50
C GLN A 331 2.10 41.05 -39.37
N GLU A 332 3.05 40.40 -38.74
CA GLU A 332 4.07 39.59 -39.40
C GLU A 332 3.48 38.40 -40.16
N ILE A 333 2.48 37.71 -39.62
CA ILE A 333 1.77 36.63 -40.32
C ILE A 333 1.05 37.15 -41.57
N LYS A 334 0.55 38.40 -41.56
CA LYS A 334 -0.06 39.01 -42.73
C LYS A 334 0.97 39.20 -43.86
N GLU A 335 2.16 39.67 -43.52
CA GLU A 335 3.28 39.84 -44.46
C GLU A 335 3.74 38.50 -45.04
N LEU A 336 3.94 37.49 -44.17
CA LEU A 336 4.47 36.19 -44.57
C LEU A 336 3.53 35.43 -45.52
N LYS A 337 2.23 35.70 -45.47
CA LYS A 337 1.27 35.13 -46.44
C LYS A 337 1.56 35.56 -47.88
N GLU A 338 2.12 36.74 -48.10
CA GLU A 338 2.44 37.24 -49.44
C GLU A 338 3.63 36.51 -50.05
N THR A 339 4.58 36.07 -49.21
CA THR A 339 5.75 35.28 -49.63
C THR A 339 5.54 33.77 -49.51
N GLY A 340 4.40 33.35 -48.96
CA GLY A 340 4.08 31.96 -48.67
C GLY A 340 4.86 31.38 -47.48
N ASN A 341 5.58 32.20 -46.70
CA ASN A 341 6.34 31.77 -45.53
C ASN A 341 5.43 31.60 -44.29
N ASN A 342 5.97 30.93 -43.29
CA ASN A 342 5.28 30.58 -42.05
C ASN A 342 5.89 31.32 -40.85
N TYR A 343 5.08 31.40 -39.80
CA TYR A 343 5.53 31.74 -38.46
C TYR A 343 5.53 30.46 -37.62
N PHE A 344 6.64 30.16 -36.95
CA PHE A 344 6.79 29.00 -36.07
C PHE A 344 7.05 29.44 -34.62
N VAL A 345 6.25 28.93 -33.69
CA VAL A 345 6.36 29.24 -32.26
C VAL A 345 6.72 27.99 -31.47
N VAL A 346 7.83 28.06 -30.73
CA VAL A 346 8.29 27.02 -29.81
C VAL A 346 8.06 27.47 -28.39
N CYS A 347 7.20 26.77 -27.66
CA CYS A 347 6.98 27.01 -26.23
C CYS A 347 7.69 25.94 -25.41
N LEU A 348 8.63 26.33 -24.55
CA LEU A 348 9.53 25.40 -23.84
C LEU A 348 8.83 24.58 -22.75
N THR A 349 7.73 25.10 -22.18
CA THR A 349 6.96 24.40 -21.16
C THR A 349 5.48 24.36 -21.50
N ASN A 350 4.75 23.41 -20.92
CA ASN A 350 3.29 23.42 -20.93
C ASN A 350 2.70 23.99 -19.64
N GLY A 351 3.49 24.77 -18.91
CA GLY A 351 3.13 25.26 -17.60
C GLY A 351 2.80 24.18 -16.57
N SER A 352 3.25 22.93 -16.79
CA SER A 352 2.92 21.75 -15.97
C SER A 352 1.45 21.29 -16.00
N TYR A 353 0.65 21.77 -16.96
CA TYR A 353 -0.77 21.39 -17.11
C TYR A 353 -1.14 21.14 -18.57
N ASP A 354 -1.75 19.99 -18.86
CA ASP A 354 -2.23 19.68 -20.21
C ASP A 354 -3.32 20.66 -20.71
N SER A 355 -4.01 21.37 -19.81
CA SER A 355 -4.94 22.43 -20.20
C SER A 355 -4.22 23.62 -20.83
N ARG A 356 -3.06 24.03 -20.29
CA ARG A 356 -2.30 25.17 -20.86
C ARG A 356 -1.74 24.84 -22.24
N ALA A 357 -1.40 23.58 -22.49
CA ALA A 357 -1.05 23.14 -23.84
C ALA A 357 -2.22 23.31 -24.83
N ARG A 358 -3.45 22.94 -24.43
CA ARG A 358 -4.63 23.13 -25.29
C ARG A 358 -4.93 24.61 -25.55
N ASP A 359 -4.74 25.47 -24.57
CA ASP A 359 -4.94 26.91 -24.73
C ASP A 359 -3.92 27.49 -25.71
N PHE A 360 -2.65 27.08 -25.59
CA PHE A 360 -1.58 27.43 -26.54
C PHE A 360 -1.90 26.96 -27.95
N ASP A 361 -2.26 25.68 -28.11
CA ASP A 361 -2.61 25.13 -29.42
C ASP A 361 -3.78 25.91 -30.03
N SER A 362 -4.79 26.27 -29.24
CA SER A 362 -5.93 27.09 -29.67
C SER A 362 -5.49 28.50 -30.11
N ALA A 363 -4.65 29.17 -29.32
CA ALA A 363 -4.13 30.50 -29.64
C ALA A 363 -3.31 30.51 -30.94
N MET A 364 -2.40 29.53 -31.10
CA MET A 364 -1.53 29.42 -32.26
C MET A 364 -2.29 29.06 -33.54
N ASN A 365 -3.30 28.19 -33.44
CA ASN A 365 -4.20 27.90 -34.55
C ASN A 365 -5.04 29.12 -34.95
N ASP A 366 -5.57 29.87 -33.98
CA ASP A 366 -6.40 31.06 -34.23
C ASP A 366 -5.62 32.20 -34.90
N ILE A 367 -4.36 32.40 -34.50
CA ILE A 367 -3.51 33.44 -35.10
C ILE A 367 -2.93 32.99 -36.47
N GLY A 368 -2.86 31.68 -36.70
CA GLY A 368 -2.36 31.07 -37.93
C GLY A 368 -0.85 30.79 -37.92
N ALA A 369 -0.30 30.46 -36.75
CA ALA A 369 1.10 30.08 -36.57
C ALA A 369 1.25 28.56 -36.48
N LYS A 370 2.31 28.03 -37.11
CA LYS A 370 2.80 26.68 -36.83
C LYS A 370 3.41 26.69 -35.43
N HIS A 371 3.30 25.61 -34.68
CA HIS A 371 3.72 25.64 -33.28
C HIS A 371 4.07 24.27 -32.72
N VAL A 372 4.95 24.27 -31.72
CA VAL A 372 5.23 23.11 -30.88
C VAL A 372 5.33 23.54 -29.43
N ILE A 373 4.80 22.72 -28.54
CA ILE A 373 4.92 22.89 -27.10
C ILE A 373 5.69 21.74 -26.48
N LEU A 374 6.79 22.07 -25.83
CA LEU A 374 7.63 21.14 -25.12
C LEU A 374 7.14 20.98 -23.68
N ARG A 375 7.75 20.04 -22.96
CA ARG A 375 7.34 19.64 -21.60
C ARG A 375 8.49 19.75 -20.62
N TYR A 376 9.32 20.78 -20.77
CA TYR A 376 10.28 21.07 -19.72
C TYR A 376 9.56 21.46 -18.42
N PRO A 377 10.12 21.12 -17.25
CA PRO A 377 9.48 21.40 -15.97
C PRO A 377 9.27 22.89 -15.76
N ASP A 378 8.03 23.27 -15.41
CA ASP A 378 7.71 24.65 -15.02
C ASP A 378 7.48 24.74 -13.50
N LEU A 379 6.43 24.07 -13.01
CA LEU A 379 6.03 24.07 -11.60
C LEU A 379 6.07 22.66 -11.01
N TYR A 380 6.63 22.52 -9.82
CA TYR A 380 6.44 21.35 -8.97
C TYR A 380 5.81 21.75 -7.65
N ARG A 381 4.63 21.18 -7.34
CA ARG A 381 3.86 21.55 -6.13
C ARG A 381 3.70 23.06 -5.97
N ARG A 382 3.39 23.77 -7.07
CA ARG A 382 3.21 25.24 -7.15
C ARG A 382 4.48 26.08 -6.92
N HIS A 383 5.66 25.46 -6.93
CA HIS A 383 6.94 26.18 -6.89
C HIS A 383 7.61 26.06 -8.25
N GLN A 384 8.19 27.17 -8.71
CA GLN A 384 8.99 27.18 -9.93
C GLN A 384 10.16 26.20 -9.83
N VAL A 385 10.39 25.46 -10.90
CA VAL A 385 11.47 24.49 -11.01
C VAL A 385 12.71 25.17 -11.57
N ALA A 386 13.83 25.13 -10.86
CA ALA A 386 15.10 25.62 -11.41
C ALA A 386 15.51 24.83 -12.67
N TRP A 387 15.91 25.54 -13.73
CA TRP A 387 16.30 24.95 -15.01
C TRP A 387 17.78 24.52 -15.09
N ASP A 388 18.61 24.78 -14.08
CA ASP A 388 20.01 24.35 -14.08
C ASP A 388 20.19 22.85 -14.39
N PRO A 389 19.38 21.92 -13.82
CA PRO A 389 19.51 20.49 -14.13
C PRO A 389 19.04 20.09 -15.53
N TYR A 390 18.32 20.97 -16.23
CA TYR A 390 17.69 20.72 -17.53
C TYR A 390 18.29 21.56 -18.65
N THR A 391 19.19 22.49 -18.32
CA THR A 391 19.78 23.46 -19.25
C THR A 391 20.35 22.76 -20.49
N ASN A 392 21.11 21.67 -20.31
CA ASN A 392 21.67 20.94 -21.45
C ASN A 392 20.61 20.41 -22.43
N TYR A 393 19.49 19.91 -21.92
CA TYR A 393 18.40 19.39 -22.76
C TYR A 393 17.72 20.54 -23.51
N ILE A 394 17.40 21.62 -22.79
CA ILE A 394 16.72 22.81 -23.34
C ILE A 394 17.59 23.45 -24.42
N THR A 395 18.89 23.65 -24.15
CA THR A 395 19.84 24.20 -25.12
C THR A 395 19.94 23.33 -26.37
N GLN A 396 19.88 22.00 -26.26
CA GLN A 396 19.89 21.12 -27.42
C GLN A 396 18.66 21.31 -28.31
N ASP A 397 17.46 21.43 -27.73
CA ASP A 397 16.24 21.70 -28.50
C ASP A 397 16.28 23.09 -29.14
N ILE A 398 16.68 24.13 -28.40
CA ILE A 398 16.83 25.50 -28.92
C ILE A 398 17.81 25.50 -30.11
N ARG A 399 19.00 24.90 -29.93
CA ARG A 399 20.00 24.78 -31.00
C ARG A 399 19.47 24.02 -32.20
N ARG A 400 18.73 22.93 -31.98
CA ARG A 400 18.13 22.14 -33.06
C ARG A 400 17.16 22.98 -33.87
N VAL A 401 16.22 23.67 -33.21
CA VAL A 401 15.23 24.52 -33.88
C VAL A 401 15.90 25.67 -34.62
N MET A 402 16.80 26.40 -33.97
CA MET A 402 17.47 27.55 -34.57
C MET A 402 18.31 27.15 -35.79
N ASN A 403 18.94 25.98 -35.78
CA ASN A 403 19.72 25.48 -36.92
C ASN A 403 18.90 24.71 -37.96
N TYR A 404 17.60 24.49 -37.75
CA TYR A 404 16.78 23.66 -38.63
C TYR A 404 16.50 24.34 -39.99
N ARG A 405 16.35 25.67 -40.00
CA ARG A 405 16.12 26.50 -41.19
C ARG A 405 16.86 27.83 -41.09
N ASN A 406 17.07 28.48 -42.23
CA ASN A 406 17.53 29.87 -42.25
C ASN A 406 16.35 30.80 -41.95
N TRP A 407 16.14 31.08 -40.67
CA TRP A 407 15.07 31.95 -40.19
C TRP A 407 15.30 33.39 -40.66
N SER A 408 14.26 34.05 -41.17
CA SER A 408 14.34 35.48 -41.52
C SER A 408 14.34 36.40 -40.30
N LYS A 409 13.76 35.92 -39.19
CA LYS A 409 13.72 36.59 -37.88
C LYS A 409 13.60 35.54 -36.78
N ILE A 410 14.31 35.74 -35.66
CA ILE A 410 14.20 34.94 -34.44
C ILE A 410 13.78 35.87 -33.31
N VAL A 411 12.79 35.47 -32.51
CA VAL A 411 12.23 36.30 -31.44
C VAL A 411 12.19 35.52 -30.13
N THR A 412 12.56 36.15 -29.02
CA THR A 412 12.45 35.55 -27.69
C THR A 412 12.23 36.60 -26.60
N HIS A 413 12.16 36.15 -25.35
CA HIS A 413 12.12 37.02 -24.17
C HIS A 413 13.30 37.99 -24.13
N ASN A 414 13.14 39.11 -23.42
CA ASN A 414 14.26 40.01 -23.20
C ASN A 414 15.15 39.58 -22.01
N PRO A 415 16.40 40.11 -21.93
CA PRO A 415 17.32 39.84 -20.81
C PRO A 415 16.78 40.18 -19.41
N ASP A 416 15.84 41.11 -19.30
CA ASP A 416 15.19 41.44 -18.03
C ASP A 416 14.11 40.43 -17.62
N GLY A 417 13.71 39.53 -18.53
CA GLY A 417 12.63 38.56 -18.35
C GLY A 417 11.27 39.24 -18.14
N GLU A 418 11.05 40.34 -18.86
CA GLU A 418 9.90 41.24 -18.74
C GLU A 418 9.71 41.70 -17.28
N TYR A 419 8.77 41.10 -16.56
CA TYR A 419 8.51 41.41 -15.16
C TYR A 419 9.48 40.70 -14.19
N GLY A 420 10.66 40.29 -14.67
CA GLY A 420 11.73 39.67 -13.87
C GLY A 420 11.64 38.15 -13.75
N HIS A 421 10.85 37.48 -14.60
CA HIS A 421 10.56 36.05 -14.46
C HIS A 421 11.78 35.17 -14.80
N GLN A 422 12.10 34.21 -13.94
CA GLN A 422 13.35 33.44 -14.06
C GLN A 422 13.41 32.55 -15.31
N HIS A 423 12.31 31.90 -15.71
CA HIS A 423 12.30 31.14 -16.96
C HIS A 423 12.36 32.04 -18.20
N HIS A 424 11.91 33.30 -18.13
CA HIS A 424 12.00 34.22 -19.27
C HIS A 424 13.46 34.61 -19.46
N LYS A 425 14.12 35.03 -18.37
CA LYS A 425 15.57 35.27 -18.34
C LYS A 425 16.37 34.08 -18.83
N LYS A 426 16.01 32.87 -18.37
CA LYS A 426 16.72 31.66 -18.81
C LYS A 426 16.44 31.33 -20.27
N THR A 427 15.22 31.58 -20.76
CA THR A 427 14.90 31.38 -22.18
C THR A 427 15.73 32.32 -23.05
N ASP A 428 15.75 33.62 -22.73
CA ASP A 428 16.66 34.59 -23.35
C ASP A 428 18.10 34.09 -23.31
N GLU A 429 18.64 33.83 -22.11
CA GLU A 429 20.04 33.46 -21.91
C GLU A 429 20.45 32.31 -22.84
N LEU A 430 19.61 31.29 -22.96
CA LEU A 430 19.88 30.13 -23.80
C LEU A 430 19.71 30.41 -25.29
N VAL A 431 18.69 31.15 -25.71
CA VAL A 431 18.49 31.53 -27.12
C VAL A 431 19.61 32.46 -27.60
N THR A 432 19.97 33.45 -26.78
CA THR A 432 21.06 34.40 -27.03
C THR A 432 22.42 33.68 -27.05
N ALA A 433 22.68 32.75 -26.12
CA ALA A 433 23.90 31.96 -26.17
C ALA A 433 24.00 31.12 -27.45
N VAL A 434 22.92 30.47 -27.87
CA VAL A 434 22.89 29.68 -29.11
C VAL A 434 22.99 30.56 -30.35
N SER A 435 22.41 31.76 -30.35
CA SER A 435 22.52 32.66 -31.50
C SER A 435 23.95 33.15 -31.71
N HIS A 436 24.79 33.22 -30.68
CA HIS A 436 26.22 33.49 -30.83
C HIS A 436 27.02 32.35 -31.46
N GLU A 437 26.48 31.12 -31.52
CA GLU A 437 27.13 30.00 -32.20
C GLU A 437 27.10 30.15 -33.74
N ASN A 438 26.21 31.03 -34.27
CA ASN A 438 26.11 31.37 -35.68
C ASN A 438 25.87 32.88 -35.84
N ALA A 439 26.85 33.61 -36.39
CA ALA A 439 26.78 35.07 -36.51
C ALA A 439 25.49 35.59 -37.18
N GLU A 440 24.94 34.85 -38.16
CA GLU A 440 23.68 35.24 -38.80
C GLU A 440 22.46 35.15 -37.88
N HIS A 441 22.48 34.29 -36.86
CA HIS A 441 21.37 34.16 -35.94
C HIS A 441 21.27 35.35 -34.99
N TYR A 442 22.41 35.81 -34.44
CA TYR A 442 22.43 36.97 -33.55
C TYR A 442 21.98 38.25 -34.27
N ASP A 443 22.39 38.44 -35.52
CA ASP A 443 21.96 39.57 -36.36
C ASP A 443 20.46 39.57 -36.69
N LYS A 444 19.79 38.43 -36.56
CA LYS A 444 18.35 38.24 -36.81
C LYS A 444 17.54 38.08 -35.52
N LEU A 445 18.18 38.19 -34.35
CA LEU A 445 17.55 38.03 -33.04
C LEU A 445 16.87 39.34 -32.58
N TYR A 446 15.64 39.21 -32.11
CA TYR A 446 14.85 40.27 -31.51
C TYR A 446 14.34 39.82 -30.13
N TYR A 447 14.29 40.77 -29.21
CA TYR A 447 13.72 40.61 -27.89
C TYR A 447 12.34 41.25 -27.80
N PHE A 448 11.49 40.69 -26.94
CA PHE A 448 10.27 41.36 -26.52
C PHE A 448 10.55 42.73 -25.88
N GLU A 449 9.55 43.61 -25.93
CA GLU A 449 9.61 44.98 -25.40
C GLU A 449 9.98 45.00 -23.91
N LYS A 450 10.68 46.05 -23.48
CA LYS A 450 10.98 46.28 -22.07
C LYS A 450 9.69 46.41 -21.27
N PHE A 451 9.60 45.67 -20.17
CA PHE A 451 8.43 45.72 -19.32
C PHE A 451 8.41 47.00 -18.46
N TYR A 452 7.24 47.61 -18.35
CA TYR A 452 6.98 48.72 -17.44
C TYR A 452 5.78 48.41 -16.57
N THR A 453 5.88 48.70 -15.28
CA THR A 453 4.71 48.70 -14.40
C THR A 453 3.71 49.77 -14.86
N GLN A 454 2.43 49.61 -14.54
CA GLN A 454 1.36 50.52 -14.98
C GLN A 454 1.66 52.01 -14.76
N ASP A 455 2.25 52.36 -13.61
CA ASP A 455 2.58 53.75 -13.26
C ASP A 455 3.91 54.25 -13.85
N ALA A 456 4.64 53.41 -14.58
CA ALA A 456 5.97 53.68 -15.11
C ALA A 456 6.06 53.59 -16.64
N ILE A 457 4.93 53.47 -17.33
CA ILE A 457 4.89 53.46 -18.80
C ILE A 457 5.30 54.85 -19.32
N PRO A 458 6.32 54.95 -20.18
CA PRO A 458 6.72 56.23 -20.76
C PRO A 458 5.60 56.86 -21.60
N GLU A 459 5.39 58.18 -21.45
CA GLU A 459 4.31 58.92 -22.14
C GLU A 459 4.36 58.82 -23.68
N GLY A 460 5.54 58.58 -24.24
CA GLY A 460 5.76 58.40 -25.68
C GLY A 460 5.95 56.95 -26.13
N LEU A 461 5.73 55.95 -25.27
CA LEU A 461 5.90 54.55 -25.68
C LEU A 461 4.91 54.21 -26.80
N ALA A 462 5.43 53.74 -27.93
CA ALA A 462 4.62 53.45 -29.09
C ALA A 462 3.61 52.33 -28.80
N LYS A 463 2.37 52.56 -29.23
CA LYS A 463 1.27 51.60 -29.14
C LYS A 463 1.09 50.85 -30.46
N LEU A 464 0.57 49.64 -30.35
CA LEU A 464 0.10 48.87 -31.50
C LEU A 464 -1.00 49.63 -32.28
N PRO A 465 -1.08 49.45 -33.61
CA PRO A 465 -2.23 49.92 -34.39
C PRO A 465 -3.55 49.42 -33.79
N SER A 466 -4.59 50.26 -33.78
CA SER A 466 -5.83 49.97 -33.06
C SER A 466 -6.51 48.67 -33.50
N ASP A 467 -6.46 48.32 -34.78
CA ASP A 467 -7.03 47.08 -35.31
C ASP A 467 -6.23 45.85 -34.86
N VAL A 468 -4.90 45.98 -34.83
CA VAL A 468 -3.98 44.94 -34.33
C VAL A 468 -4.19 44.72 -32.83
N ALA A 469 -4.26 45.79 -32.05
CA ALA A 469 -4.52 45.74 -30.62
C ALA A 469 -5.87 45.04 -30.35
N GLN A 470 -6.96 45.46 -30.99
CA GLN A 470 -8.28 44.84 -30.83
C GLN A 470 -8.26 43.35 -31.14
N LYS A 471 -7.57 42.94 -32.20
CA LYS A 471 -7.43 41.52 -32.56
C LYS A 471 -6.60 40.75 -31.53
N LYS A 472 -5.50 41.32 -31.04
CA LYS A 472 -4.67 40.76 -29.95
C LYS A 472 -5.52 40.53 -28.70
N HIS A 473 -6.26 41.54 -28.24
CA HIS A 473 -7.16 41.44 -27.09
C HIS A 473 -8.23 40.36 -27.27
N ALA A 474 -8.83 40.26 -28.46
CA ALA A 474 -9.82 39.21 -28.76
C ALA A 474 -9.22 37.79 -28.70
N LEU A 475 -8.00 37.60 -29.21
CA LEU A 475 -7.29 36.32 -29.14
C LEU A 475 -6.91 35.95 -27.70
N ILE A 476 -6.39 36.91 -26.92
CA ILE A 476 -6.06 36.73 -25.50
C ILE A 476 -7.32 36.36 -24.71
N PHE A 477 -8.41 37.10 -24.90
CA PHE A 477 -9.66 36.83 -24.20
C PHE A 477 -10.24 35.47 -24.58
N LYS A 478 -10.15 35.07 -25.85
CA LYS A 478 -10.65 33.76 -26.27
C LYS A 478 -9.84 32.61 -25.67
N ASN A 479 -8.52 32.73 -25.64
CA ASN A 479 -7.62 31.60 -25.37
C ASN A 479 -7.03 31.58 -23.95
N TYR A 480 -6.90 32.73 -23.29
CA TYR A 480 -6.17 32.87 -22.01
C TYR A 480 -6.89 33.71 -20.93
N PHE A 481 -8.18 34.06 -21.07
CA PHE A 481 -8.85 35.01 -20.15
C PHE A 481 -8.80 34.63 -18.65
N ASP A 482 -8.74 33.34 -18.33
CA ASP A 482 -8.73 32.86 -16.94
C ASP A 482 -7.33 32.87 -16.32
N ARG A 483 -6.29 33.28 -17.05
CA ARG A 483 -4.89 33.27 -16.62
C ARG A 483 -4.54 34.50 -15.79
N GLY A 484 -3.78 34.28 -14.72
CA GLY A 484 -3.42 35.33 -13.75
C GLY A 484 -2.49 36.40 -14.33
N ALA A 485 -1.48 36.00 -15.11
CA ALA A 485 -0.54 36.93 -15.75
C ALA A 485 -1.26 37.84 -16.75
N ILE A 486 -2.14 37.28 -17.59
CA ILE A 486 -2.97 38.05 -18.53
C ILE A 486 -3.75 39.15 -17.81
N ARG A 487 -4.47 38.84 -16.73
CA ARG A 487 -5.22 39.86 -15.97
C ARG A 487 -4.30 40.87 -15.28
N MET A 488 -3.15 40.43 -14.80
CA MET A 488 -2.21 41.30 -14.08
C MET A 488 -1.55 42.31 -15.00
N TYR A 489 -1.31 41.94 -16.27
CA TYR A 489 -0.54 42.74 -17.22
C TYR A 489 -1.37 43.22 -18.42
N GLU A 490 -2.70 43.14 -18.36
CA GLU A 490 -3.60 43.53 -19.45
C GLU A 490 -3.42 44.99 -19.89
N TYR A 491 -3.06 45.88 -18.95
CA TYR A 491 -2.81 47.29 -19.23
C TYR A 491 -1.64 47.50 -20.19
N PHE A 492 -0.76 46.50 -20.32
CA PHE A 492 0.42 46.54 -21.17
C PHE A 492 0.16 45.91 -22.55
N ASN A 493 -1.01 45.29 -22.78
CA ASN A 493 -1.31 44.59 -24.05
C ASN A 493 -1.25 45.49 -25.29
N ASP A 494 -1.43 46.80 -25.13
CA ASP A 494 -1.38 47.76 -26.24
C ASP A 494 0.05 48.15 -26.65
N TYR A 495 1.07 47.75 -25.88
CA TYR A 495 2.47 48.11 -26.09
C TYR A 495 3.28 46.88 -26.48
N GLU A 496 3.87 46.92 -27.68
CA GLU A 496 4.84 45.91 -28.13
C GLU A 496 5.77 46.52 -29.19
N ASN A 497 6.98 46.92 -28.80
CA ASN A 497 8.05 47.21 -29.76
C ASN A 497 9.19 46.23 -29.54
N TRP A 498 9.28 45.22 -30.39
CA TRP A 498 10.39 44.28 -30.35
C TRP A 498 11.69 45.01 -30.69
N VAL A 499 12.73 44.75 -29.91
CA VAL A 499 14.03 45.41 -30.02
C VAL A 499 15.02 44.41 -30.60
N LYS A 500 15.82 44.84 -31.57
CA LYS A 500 16.89 43.98 -32.10
C LYS A 500 17.91 43.70 -31.00
N ALA A 501 18.43 42.48 -30.91
CA ALA A 501 19.36 42.10 -29.84
C ALA A 501 20.62 42.97 -29.79
N THR A 502 21.10 43.44 -30.95
CA THR A 502 22.24 44.37 -31.07
C THR A 502 21.99 45.76 -30.49
N ASP A 503 20.71 46.12 -30.34
CA ASP A 503 20.27 47.46 -29.93
C ASP A 503 19.74 47.45 -28.48
N TRP A 504 19.75 46.29 -27.83
CA TRP A 504 19.35 46.14 -26.43
C TRP A 504 20.40 46.75 -25.49
N GLN A 505 19.98 47.70 -24.65
CA GLN A 505 20.83 48.45 -23.71
C GLN A 505 20.53 48.13 -22.25
#